data_AF-A0A2T3NKM3-F1
#
_entry.id   AF-A0A2T3NKM3-F1
#
_cell.length_a   1.000
_cell.length_b   1.000
_cell.length_c   1.000
_cell.angle_alpha   90.00
_cell.angle_beta   90.00
_cell.angle_gamma   90.00
#
_symmetry.space_group_name_H-M   'P 1'
#
loop_
_entity.id
_entity.type
_entity.pdbx_description
1 polymer ?
#
loop_
_entity_poly.entity_id
_entity_poly.type
_entity_poly.pdbx_seq_one_letter_code
_entity_poly.pdbx_strand_id
1 'polypeptide(L)'
;MAWFEWPLILSSVLTQLAIGAFIVLGIVLLTGKLCFGQADRLYRTMPALWLMLFSALLLRELNLMLADTAEVYQIGDEALLAITFFATALMYWFAEKALIGSDTFRKACLSLAILVGSGYLLNGLMLRSEQWLVSSHFLATTLCGGTLLAHASLIRAKHKVEALNVVLPCVGAVIALVCMLTGLPQLGELSNQIEVDGSAMPFIAQVVSLGLLLAAVGVWSLPIITKSKPVMGVMTFALVLSGFSSYFAGVGY
;
A
#
# COMPACT_ATOMS: atom_id res chain seq x y z
N MET A 1 -0.35 -22.47 -2.51
CA MET A 1 -0.42 -22.25 -1.05
C MET A 1 -1.57 -22.98 -0.38
N ALA A 2 -1.36 -23.39 0.88
CA ALA A 2 -2.42 -23.91 1.73
C ALA A 2 -3.18 -22.74 2.39
N TRP A 3 -4.48 -22.95 2.65
CA TRP A 3 -5.39 -21.93 3.20
C TRP A 3 -4.87 -21.24 4.48
N PHE A 4 -3.94 -21.86 5.21
CA PHE A 4 -3.39 -21.33 6.47
C PHE A 4 -2.48 -20.08 6.31
N GLU A 5 -2.00 -19.75 5.12
CA GLU A 5 -1.08 -18.61 4.91
C GLU A 5 -1.79 -17.25 4.75
N TRP A 6 -3.13 -17.24 4.80
CA TRP A 6 -3.93 -16.01 4.70
C TRP A 6 -3.51 -14.88 5.66
N PRO A 7 -3.06 -15.13 6.92
CA PRO A 7 -2.65 -14.05 7.82
C PRO A 7 -1.40 -13.32 7.31
N LEU A 8 -0.46 -14.06 6.73
CA LEU A 8 0.78 -13.51 6.17
C LEU A 8 0.48 -12.67 4.93
N ILE A 9 -0.36 -13.16 4.02
CA ILE A 9 -0.80 -12.42 2.83
C ILE A 9 -1.49 -11.12 3.26
N LEU A 10 -2.48 -11.19 4.16
CA LEU A 10 -3.22 -10.02 4.62
C LEU A 10 -2.31 -9.02 5.35
N SER A 11 -1.35 -9.49 6.16
CA SER A 11 -0.37 -8.63 6.82
C SER A 11 0.46 -7.83 5.80
N SER A 12 0.89 -8.48 4.73
CA SER A 12 1.71 -7.83 3.69
C SER A 12 0.92 -6.73 2.98
N VAL A 13 -0.32 -7.02 2.59
CA VAL A 13 -1.21 -6.06 1.91
C VAL A 13 -1.48 -4.84 2.79
N LEU A 14 -1.84 -5.06 4.07
CA LEU A 14 -2.11 -3.96 5.00
C LEU A 14 -0.87 -3.08 5.24
N THR A 15 0.30 -3.70 5.37
CA THR A 15 1.58 -2.99 5.56
C THR A 15 1.92 -2.14 4.33
N GLN A 16 1.88 -2.74 3.14
CA GLN A 16 2.18 -2.09 1.87
C GLN A 16 1.24 -0.90 1.60
N LEU A 17 -0.07 -1.09 1.78
CA LEU A 17 -1.05 -0.02 1.61
C LEU A 17 -0.80 1.14 2.58
N ALA A 18 -0.54 0.85 3.85
CA ALA A 18 -0.37 1.88 4.87
C ALA A 18 0.93 2.67 4.70
N ILE A 19 2.05 2.00 4.45
CA ILE A 19 3.36 2.63 4.19
C ILE A 19 3.29 3.46 2.92
N GLY A 20 2.78 2.88 1.83
CA GLY A 20 2.61 3.58 0.56
C GLY A 20 1.75 4.83 0.66
N ALA A 21 0.62 4.73 1.36
CA ALA A 21 -0.25 5.88 1.60
C ALA A 21 0.45 6.98 2.40
N PHE A 22 1.18 6.61 3.45
CA PHE A 22 1.89 7.57 4.27
C PHE A 22 3.01 8.28 3.50
N ILE A 23 3.77 7.59 2.65
CA ILE A 23 4.80 8.21 1.79
C ILE A 23 4.16 9.32 0.95
N VAL A 24 3.04 9.03 0.28
CA VAL A 24 2.33 9.99 -0.59
C VAL A 24 1.76 11.15 0.23
N LEU A 25 1.09 10.87 1.35
CA LEU A 25 0.57 11.91 2.24
C LEU A 25 1.68 12.78 2.82
N GLY A 26 2.81 12.19 3.19
CA GLY A 26 3.97 12.89 3.71
C GLY A 26 4.58 13.83 2.68
N ILE A 27 4.72 13.40 1.42
CA ILE A 27 5.15 14.27 0.33
C ILE A 27 4.18 15.44 0.16
N VAL A 28 2.86 15.19 0.15
CA VAL A 28 1.84 16.23 0.04
C VAL A 28 1.93 17.23 1.20
N LEU A 29 2.13 16.76 2.43
CA LEU A 29 2.31 17.61 3.61
C LEU A 29 3.57 18.46 3.53
N LEU A 30 4.69 17.89 3.07
CA LEU A 30 5.95 18.63 2.86
C LEU A 30 5.81 19.76 1.82
N THR A 31 4.89 19.63 0.84
CA THR A 31 4.66 20.72 -0.12
C THR A 31 4.04 21.98 0.51
N GLY A 32 3.45 21.88 1.70
CA GLY A 32 2.83 23.03 2.39
C GLY A 32 1.59 23.61 1.69
N LYS A 33 1.06 22.96 0.63
CA LYS A 33 -0.09 23.45 -0.14
C LYS A 33 -1.44 23.27 0.58
N LEU A 34 -1.48 22.46 1.64
CA LEU A 34 -2.67 22.25 2.46
C LEU A 34 -2.79 23.38 3.49
N CYS A 35 -3.99 23.95 3.64
CA CYS A 35 -4.21 24.91 4.71
C CYS A 35 -4.22 24.20 6.07
N PHE A 36 -3.94 24.94 7.15
CA PHE A 36 -3.86 24.38 8.52
C PHE A 36 -5.10 23.55 8.90
N GLY A 37 -6.30 24.03 8.55
CA GLY A 37 -7.55 23.28 8.82
C GLY A 37 -7.73 22.01 7.98
N GLN A 38 -7.10 21.91 6.81
CA GLN A 38 -7.09 20.68 6.01
C GLN A 38 -6.06 19.68 6.54
N ALA A 39 -4.88 20.17 6.93
CA ALA A 39 -3.85 19.35 7.56
C ALA A 39 -4.37 18.73 8.87
N ASP A 40 -5.02 19.52 9.74
CA ASP A 40 -5.64 19.00 10.98
C ASP A 40 -6.65 17.87 10.71
N ARG A 41 -7.52 18.06 9.72
CA ARG A 41 -8.48 17.01 9.32
C ARG A 41 -7.79 15.77 8.77
N LEU A 42 -6.70 15.94 8.02
CA LEU A 42 -5.90 14.82 7.52
C LEU A 42 -5.23 14.06 8.68
N TYR A 43 -4.66 14.74 9.66
CA TYR A 43 -4.08 14.10 10.85
C TYR A 43 -5.10 13.29 11.65
N ARG A 44 -6.38 13.69 11.65
CA ARG A 44 -7.48 12.90 12.25
C ARG A 44 -7.81 11.62 11.48
N THR A 45 -7.38 11.49 10.22
CA THR A 45 -7.54 10.26 9.42
C THR A 45 -6.39 9.27 9.58
N MET A 46 -5.19 9.74 9.96
CA MET A 46 -4.00 8.90 10.12
C MET A 46 -4.12 7.73 11.12
N PRO A 47 -4.95 7.78 12.19
CA PRO A 47 -5.22 6.60 13.03
C PRO A 47 -5.66 5.36 12.27
N ALA A 48 -6.30 5.50 11.10
CA ALA A 48 -6.63 4.36 10.26
C ALA A 48 -5.37 3.64 9.74
N LEU A 49 -4.32 4.38 9.36
CA LEU A 49 -3.04 3.81 8.92
C LEU A 49 -2.33 3.08 10.07
N TRP A 50 -2.42 3.64 11.29
CA TRP A 50 -1.86 3.02 12.49
C TRP A 50 -2.56 1.71 12.82
N LEU A 51 -3.88 1.66 12.73
CA LEU A 51 -4.64 0.43 12.90
C LEU A 51 -4.26 -0.61 11.84
N MET A 52 -4.12 -0.22 10.57
CA MET A 52 -3.68 -1.14 9.52
C MET A 52 -2.30 -1.73 9.80
N LEU A 53 -1.32 -0.90 10.19
CA LEU A 53 0.05 -1.36 10.50
C LEU A 53 0.09 -2.23 11.76
N PHE A 54 -0.62 -1.83 12.81
CA PHE A 54 -0.71 -2.60 14.04
C PHE A 54 -1.35 -3.97 13.79
N SER A 55 -2.48 -4.02 13.09
CA SER A 55 -3.13 -5.27 12.71
C SER A 55 -2.26 -6.13 11.81
N ALA A 56 -1.52 -5.53 10.87
CA ALA A 56 -0.60 -6.25 10.00
C ALA A 56 0.53 -6.94 10.78
N LEU A 57 1.22 -6.18 11.63
CA LEU A 57 2.31 -6.71 12.45
C LEU A 57 1.81 -7.79 13.41
N LEU A 58 0.64 -7.59 14.03
CA LEU A 58 0.03 -8.58 14.91
C LEU A 58 -0.32 -9.87 14.16
N LEU A 59 -0.95 -9.77 12.97
CA LEU A 59 -1.27 -10.94 12.15
C LEU A 59 -0.01 -11.72 11.75
N ARG A 60 1.06 -11.03 11.36
CA ARG A 60 2.33 -11.65 10.94
C ARG A 60 3.03 -12.34 12.12
N GLU A 61 3.35 -11.57 13.16
CA GLU A 61 4.20 -12.10 14.23
C GLU A 61 3.48 -13.09 15.12
N LEU A 62 2.18 -12.91 15.41
CA LEU A 62 1.45 -13.94 16.16
C LEU A 62 1.35 -15.25 15.38
N ASN A 63 1.16 -15.19 14.06
CA ASN A 63 1.10 -16.39 13.24
C ASN A 63 2.45 -17.14 13.26
N LEU A 64 3.57 -16.42 13.10
CA LEU A 64 4.91 -17.01 13.16
C LEU A 64 5.24 -17.59 14.55
N MET A 65 4.90 -16.87 15.63
CA MET A 65 5.12 -17.36 17.00
C MET A 65 4.27 -18.59 17.33
N LEU A 66 3.05 -18.70 16.79
CA LEU A 66 2.16 -19.86 16.99
C LEU A 66 2.51 -21.05 16.09
N ALA A 67 3.11 -20.80 14.93
CA ALA A 67 3.55 -21.84 14.00
C ALA A 67 4.86 -22.51 14.42
N ASP A 68 5.57 -21.96 15.40
CA ASP A 68 6.93 -22.38 15.72
C ASP A 68 6.97 -23.76 16.41
N THR A 69 7.39 -24.76 15.63
CA THR A 69 7.79 -26.09 16.12
C THR A 69 9.32 -26.17 16.08
N ALA A 70 9.96 -25.91 17.23
CA ALA A 70 11.34 -26.25 17.60
C ALA A 70 12.51 -25.27 17.31
N GLU A 71 12.34 -24.13 16.64
CA GLU A 71 13.39 -23.09 16.57
C GLU A 71 13.05 -21.85 17.41
N VAL A 72 14.04 -20.97 17.62
CA VAL A 72 13.84 -19.71 18.37
C VAL A 72 13.37 -18.66 17.38
N TYR A 73 12.10 -18.26 17.46
CA TYR A 73 11.52 -17.14 16.71
C TYR A 73 12.45 -15.90 16.67
N GLN A 74 12.74 -15.42 15.46
CA GLN A 74 13.47 -14.19 15.18
C GLN A 74 12.63 -13.23 14.33
N ILE A 75 12.69 -11.94 14.67
CA ILE A 75 11.98 -10.91 13.90
C ILE A 75 12.71 -10.70 12.57
N GLY A 76 12.01 -10.89 11.46
CA GLY A 76 12.57 -10.69 10.12
C GLY A 76 12.82 -9.22 9.76
N ASP A 77 13.74 -8.99 8.82
CA ASP A 77 14.16 -7.64 8.40
C ASP A 77 13.01 -6.75 7.90
N GLU A 78 12.07 -7.31 7.13
CA GLU A 78 10.87 -6.57 6.68
C GLU A 78 9.99 -6.11 7.85
N ALA A 79 9.86 -6.94 8.89
CA ALA A 79 9.10 -6.61 10.07
C ALA A 79 9.79 -5.53 10.90
N LEU A 80 11.12 -5.61 11.05
CA LEU A 80 11.92 -4.56 11.68
C LEU A 80 11.78 -3.21 10.94
N LEU A 81 11.82 -3.21 9.61
CA LEU A 81 11.58 -2.01 8.81
C LEU A 81 10.15 -1.47 8.97
N ALA A 82 9.14 -2.35 9.02
CA ALA A 82 7.75 -1.94 9.26
C ALA A 82 7.55 -1.38 10.68
N ILE A 83 8.18 -1.97 11.71
CA ILE A 83 8.14 -1.49 13.11
C ILE A 83 8.85 -0.13 13.23
N THR A 84 10.04 0.01 12.65
CA THR A 84 10.77 1.29 12.67
C THR A 84 10.02 2.38 11.91
N PHE A 85 9.42 2.04 10.78
CA PHE A 85 8.50 2.94 10.07
C PHE A 85 7.32 3.34 10.96
N PHE A 86 6.65 2.37 11.58
CA PHE A 86 5.49 2.64 12.43
C PHE A 86 5.84 3.55 13.62
N ALA A 87 6.98 3.31 14.28
CA ALA A 87 7.46 4.13 15.38
C ALA A 87 7.80 5.56 14.94
N THR A 88 8.52 5.73 13.83
CA THR A 88 8.89 7.07 13.31
C THR A 88 7.67 7.85 12.81
N ALA A 89 6.72 7.17 12.17
CA ALA A 89 5.48 7.77 11.67
C ALA A 89 4.53 8.18 12.82
N LEU A 90 4.43 7.37 13.89
CA LEU A 90 3.72 7.73 15.11
C LEU A 90 4.39 8.90 15.83
N MET A 91 5.72 8.89 15.94
CA MET A 91 6.48 9.98 16.56
C MET A 91 6.19 11.31 15.84
N TYR A 92 6.22 11.31 14.50
CA TYR A 92 5.81 12.47 13.71
C TYR A 92 4.36 12.89 14.02
N TRP A 93 3.41 11.95 13.99
CA TRP A 93 2.00 12.24 14.21
C TRP A 93 1.73 12.85 15.59
N PHE A 94 2.37 12.32 16.64
CA PHE A 94 2.27 12.90 17.99
C PHE A 94 2.93 14.27 18.07
N ALA A 95 4.13 14.43 17.50
CA ALA A 95 4.83 15.71 17.50
C ALA A 95 4.01 16.81 16.81
N GLU A 96 3.35 16.49 15.70
CA GLU A 96 2.50 17.40 14.95
C GLU A 96 1.18 17.71 15.67
N LYS A 97 0.51 16.69 16.22
CA LYS A 97 -0.77 16.88 16.92
C LYS A 97 -0.62 17.65 18.24
N ALA A 98 0.46 17.40 18.97
CA ALA A 98 0.75 18.09 20.23
C ALA A 98 1.59 19.37 20.02
N LEU A 99 1.89 19.75 18.77
CA LEU A 99 2.74 20.90 18.42
C LEU A 99 4.08 20.91 19.17
N ILE A 100 4.68 19.72 19.34
CA ILE A 100 5.95 19.53 20.06
C ILE A 100 7.10 19.97 19.16
N GLY A 101 7.98 20.82 19.70
CA GLY A 101 9.19 21.27 19.02
C GLY A 101 8.95 22.34 17.95
N SER A 102 10.02 22.69 17.24
CA SER A 102 9.98 23.66 16.14
C SER A 102 9.34 23.08 14.87
N ASP A 103 8.90 23.94 13.96
CA ASP A 103 8.37 23.51 12.66
C ASP A 103 9.40 22.69 11.86
N THR A 104 10.67 23.09 11.94
CA THR A 104 11.79 22.35 11.32
C THR A 104 11.93 20.96 11.90
N PHE A 105 11.79 20.80 13.22
CA PHE A 105 11.87 19.49 13.88
C PHE A 105 10.76 18.55 13.38
N ARG A 106 9.51 19.04 13.29
CA ARG A 106 8.39 18.21 12.83
C ARG A 106 8.53 17.81 11.36
N LYS A 107 9.01 18.73 10.51
CA LYS A 107 9.37 18.41 9.11
C LYS A 107 10.51 17.39 9.01
N ALA A 108 11.50 17.45 9.89
CA ALA A 108 12.57 16.46 9.96
C ALA A 108 12.06 15.08 10.42
N CYS A 109 11.12 15.02 11.37
CA CYS A 109 10.46 13.76 11.74
C CYS A 109 9.65 13.19 10.57
N LEU A 110 8.94 14.04 9.82
CA LEU A 110 8.20 13.62 8.63
C LEU A 110 9.14 13.07 7.55
N SER A 111 10.22 13.78 7.24
CA SER A 111 11.18 13.35 6.23
C SER A 111 11.87 12.05 6.62
N LEU A 112 12.19 11.87 7.91
CA LEU A 112 12.72 10.61 8.43
C LEU A 112 11.73 9.46 8.24
N ALA A 113 10.45 9.64 8.59
CA ALA A 113 9.43 8.60 8.39
C ALA A 113 9.25 8.24 6.90
N ILE A 114 9.27 9.23 6.00
CA ILE A 114 9.24 8.99 4.55
C ILE A 114 10.49 8.22 4.10
N LEU A 115 11.67 8.56 4.61
CA LEU A 115 12.92 7.89 4.28
C LEU A 115 12.91 6.43 4.73
N VAL A 116 12.45 6.13 5.95
CA VAL A 116 12.30 4.76 6.44
C VAL A 116 11.26 3.99 5.63
N GLY A 117 10.13 4.60 5.28
CA GLY A 117 9.11 3.98 4.42
C GLY A 117 9.63 3.69 3.01
N SER A 118 10.45 4.59 2.46
CA SER A 118 11.13 4.38 1.19
C SER A 118 12.17 3.26 1.29
N GLY A 119 12.86 3.15 2.42
CA GLY A 119 13.73 2.01 2.75
C GLY A 119 12.99 0.67 2.74
N TYR A 120 11.79 0.62 3.34
CA TYR A 120 10.91 -0.56 3.27
C TYR A 120 10.57 -0.94 1.83
N LEU A 121 10.18 0.06 1.00
CA LEU A 121 9.87 -0.17 -0.42
C LEU A 121 11.08 -0.73 -1.18
N LEU A 122 12.27 -0.13 -1.01
CA LEU A 122 13.49 -0.57 -1.67
C LEU A 122 13.91 -1.97 -1.22
N ASN A 123 13.88 -2.25 0.08
CA ASN A 123 14.20 -3.57 0.62
C ASN A 123 13.24 -4.64 0.08
N GLY A 124 11.93 -4.34 0.07
CA GLY A 124 10.92 -5.26 -0.44
C GLY A 124 11.08 -5.58 -1.93
N LEU A 125 11.50 -4.61 -2.73
CA LEU A 125 11.86 -4.80 -4.15
C LEU A 125 13.11 -5.66 -4.32
N MET A 126 14.17 -5.39 -3.55
CA MET A 126 15.42 -6.15 -3.64
C MET A 126 15.21 -7.63 -3.32
N LEU A 127 14.44 -7.92 -2.26
CA LEU A 127 14.09 -9.29 -1.85
C LEU A 127 13.31 -10.07 -2.91
N ARG A 128 12.62 -9.39 -3.83
CA ARG A 128 11.74 -9.98 -4.84
C ARG A 128 12.26 -9.82 -6.26
N SER A 129 13.52 -9.36 -6.40
CA SER A 129 14.11 -8.98 -7.70
C SER A 129 14.20 -10.16 -8.69
N GLU A 130 14.32 -11.39 -8.20
CA GLU A 130 14.33 -12.61 -9.01
C GLU A 130 12.95 -12.96 -9.61
N GLN A 131 11.87 -12.50 -8.99
CA GLN A 131 10.49 -12.81 -9.38
C GLN A 131 9.73 -11.53 -9.73
N TRP A 132 9.82 -11.12 -11.01
CA TRP A 132 9.18 -9.88 -11.49
C TRP A 132 7.68 -9.81 -11.24
N LEU A 133 6.99 -10.95 -11.18
CA LEU A 133 5.57 -11.02 -10.88
C LEU A 133 5.36 -10.49 -9.46
N VAL A 134 6.06 -11.07 -8.47
CA VAL A 134 5.95 -10.68 -7.05
C VAL A 134 6.37 -9.24 -6.86
N SER A 135 7.44 -8.81 -7.53
CA SER A 135 7.89 -7.43 -7.51
C SER A 135 6.84 -6.46 -8.08
N SER A 136 6.20 -6.81 -9.19
CA SER A 136 5.17 -5.97 -9.81
C SER A 136 3.92 -5.86 -8.93
N HIS A 137 3.51 -6.94 -8.28
CA HIS A 137 2.42 -6.91 -7.32
C HIS A 137 2.77 -6.14 -6.05
N PHE A 138 3.99 -6.30 -5.52
CA PHE A 138 4.48 -5.51 -4.40
C PHE A 138 4.45 -4.00 -4.72
N LEU A 139 4.89 -3.62 -5.93
CA LEU A 139 4.82 -2.25 -6.44
C LEU A 139 3.37 -1.77 -6.60
N ALA A 140 2.50 -2.58 -7.18
CA ALA A 140 1.10 -2.24 -7.38
C ALA A 140 0.41 -1.98 -6.04
N THR A 141 0.56 -2.86 -5.07
CA THR A 141 -0.05 -2.70 -3.74
C THR A 141 0.53 -1.49 -3.01
N THR A 142 1.86 -1.38 -2.95
CA THR A 142 2.52 -0.32 -2.17
C THR A 142 2.31 1.05 -2.81
N LEU A 143 2.58 1.20 -4.10
CA LEU A 143 2.52 2.50 -4.76
C LEU A 143 1.13 2.82 -5.31
N CYS A 144 0.49 1.93 -6.08
CA CYS A 144 -0.85 2.22 -6.63
C CYS A 144 -1.93 2.15 -5.54
N GLY A 145 -1.96 1.08 -4.75
CA GLY A 145 -2.89 0.96 -3.63
C GLY A 145 -2.66 2.03 -2.55
N GLY A 146 -1.40 2.31 -2.22
CA GLY A 146 -1.03 3.38 -1.30
C GLY A 146 -1.43 4.77 -1.78
N THR A 147 -1.16 5.12 -3.04
CA THR A 147 -1.59 6.42 -3.62
C THR A 147 -3.11 6.57 -3.63
N LEU A 148 -3.85 5.51 -3.93
CA LEU A 148 -5.30 5.49 -3.85
C LEU A 148 -5.80 5.72 -2.42
N LEU A 149 -5.19 5.06 -1.42
CA LEU A 149 -5.55 5.24 -0.01
C LEU A 149 -5.20 6.65 0.50
N ALA A 150 -4.06 7.20 0.06
CA ALA A 150 -3.70 8.60 0.32
C ALA A 150 -4.75 9.56 -0.28
N HIS A 151 -5.16 9.33 -1.52
CA HIS A 151 -6.18 10.16 -2.18
C HIS A 151 -7.53 10.09 -1.46
N ALA A 152 -7.98 8.90 -1.06
CA ALA A 152 -9.18 8.71 -0.26
C ALA A 152 -9.10 9.48 1.08
N SER A 153 -7.93 9.47 1.73
CA SER A 153 -7.68 10.20 2.98
C SER A 153 -7.73 11.71 2.78
N LEU A 154 -7.19 12.23 1.66
CA LEU A 154 -7.26 13.65 1.29
C LEU A 154 -8.69 14.10 0.97
N ILE A 155 -9.51 13.25 0.32
CA ILE A 155 -10.92 13.54 0.05
C ILE A 155 -11.70 13.56 1.37
N ARG A 156 -11.44 12.60 2.27
CA ARG A 156 -12.02 12.59 3.62
C ARG A 156 -11.66 13.84 4.42
N ALA A 157 -10.43 14.35 4.25
CA ALA A 157 -9.98 15.61 4.84
C ALA A 157 -10.58 16.87 4.19
N LYS A 158 -11.34 16.73 3.09
CA LYS A 158 -11.92 17.82 2.29
C LYS A 158 -10.84 18.80 1.79
N HIS A 159 -9.74 18.25 1.25
CA HIS A 159 -8.71 19.06 0.60
C HIS A 159 -9.31 19.88 -0.56
N LYS A 160 -8.71 21.05 -0.86
CA LYS A 160 -9.15 21.96 -1.93
C LYS A 160 -8.16 22.04 -3.09
N VAL A 161 -7.10 21.25 -3.06
CA VAL A 161 -6.06 21.26 -4.08
C VAL A 161 -6.52 20.44 -5.28
N GLU A 162 -7.22 21.06 -6.22
CA GLU A 162 -7.85 20.37 -7.36
C GLU A 162 -6.85 19.58 -8.22
N ALA A 163 -5.61 20.05 -8.33
CA ALA A 163 -4.56 19.35 -9.04
C ALA A 163 -4.30 17.93 -8.50
N LEU A 164 -4.48 17.68 -7.19
CA LEU A 164 -4.29 16.35 -6.60
C LEU A 164 -5.35 15.35 -7.09
N ASN A 165 -6.56 15.82 -7.39
CA ASN A 165 -7.64 14.98 -7.93
C ASN A 165 -7.35 14.47 -9.35
N VAL A 166 -6.40 15.08 -10.05
CA VAL A 166 -5.98 14.67 -11.40
C VAL A 166 -4.63 13.95 -11.35
N VAL A 167 -3.67 14.48 -10.60
CA VAL A 167 -2.31 13.94 -10.53
C VAL A 167 -2.29 12.57 -9.85
N LEU A 168 -3.00 12.39 -8.73
CA LEU A 168 -2.92 11.12 -7.98
C LEU A 168 -3.49 9.93 -8.78
N PRO A 169 -4.69 10.01 -9.39
CA PRO A 169 -5.18 8.91 -10.24
C PRO A 169 -4.32 8.69 -11.49
N CYS A 170 -3.74 9.75 -12.08
CA CYS A 170 -2.83 9.63 -13.21
C CYS A 170 -1.55 8.88 -12.84
N VAL A 171 -0.92 9.24 -11.71
CA VAL A 171 0.25 8.54 -11.17
C VAL A 171 -0.10 7.08 -10.89
N GLY A 172 -1.24 6.81 -10.27
CA GLY A 172 -1.75 5.46 -10.06
C GLY A 172 -1.91 4.66 -11.35
N ALA A 173 -2.49 5.26 -12.38
CA ALA A 173 -2.64 4.63 -13.69
C ALA A 173 -1.31 4.31 -14.36
N VAL A 174 -0.32 5.21 -14.25
CA VAL A 174 1.05 4.95 -14.75
C VAL A 174 1.71 3.80 -13.99
N ILE A 175 1.61 3.78 -12.65
CA ILE A 175 2.14 2.69 -11.84
C ILE A 175 1.49 1.36 -12.23
N ALA A 176 0.16 1.33 -12.34
CA ALA A 176 -0.57 0.13 -12.73
C ALA A 176 -0.18 -0.34 -14.14
N LEU A 177 -0.01 0.58 -15.10
CA LEU A 177 0.47 0.24 -16.44
C LEU A 177 1.87 -0.39 -16.39
N VAL A 178 2.80 0.18 -15.62
CA VAL A 178 4.14 -0.40 -15.45
C VAL A 178 4.04 -1.80 -14.84
N CYS A 179 3.22 -2.00 -13.81
CA CYS A 179 3.03 -3.31 -13.17
C CYS A 179 2.36 -4.32 -14.12
N MET A 180 1.44 -3.88 -14.99
CA MET A 180 0.87 -4.74 -16.03
C MET A 180 1.93 -5.18 -17.02
N LEU A 181 2.76 -4.24 -17.52
CA LEU A 181 3.78 -4.55 -18.51
C LEU A 181 4.86 -5.48 -17.96
N THR A 182 5.18 -5.40 -16.67
CA THR A 182 6.15 -6.29 -16.03
C THR A 182 5.55 -7.62 -15.58
N GLY A 183 4.27 -7.67 -15.19
CA GLY A 183 3.61 -8.90 -14.72
C GLY A 183 3.01 -9.79 -15.82
N LEU A 184 2.51 -9.22 -16.92
CA LEU A 184 1.87 -9.99 -18.00
C LEU A 184 2.74 -11.08 -18.64
N PRO A 185 4.05 -10.86 -18.92
CA PRO A 185 4.88 -11.88 -19.58
C PRO A 185 4.95 -13.21 -18.81
N GLN A 186 4.84 -13.17 -17.48
CA GLN A 186 4.95 -14.34 -16.61
C GLN A 186 3.65 -15.14 -16.48
N LEU A 187 2.53 -14.63 -16.99
CA LEU A 187 1.31 -15.43 -17.13
C LEU A 187 1.50 -16.60 -18.10
N GLY A 188 2.38 -16.46 -19.09
CA GLY A 188 2.72 -17.55 -20.00
C GLY A 188 3.41 -18.71 -19.30
N GLU A 189 4.30 -18.42 -18.33
CA GLU A 189 4.96 -19.43 -17.50
C GLU A 189 3.95 -20.17 -16.62
N LEU A 190 3.04 -19.43 -15.98
CA LEU A 190 1.96 -20.01 -15.19
C LEU A 190 1.01 -20.86 -16.04
N SER A 191 0.73 -20.45 -17.28
CA SER A 191 -0.09 -21.24 -18.21
C SER A 191 0.58 -22.58 -18.52
N ASN A 192 1.89 -22.60 -18.75
CA ASN A 192 2.63 -23.84 -19.00
C ASN A 192 2.63 -24.77 -17.77
N GLN A 193 2.65 -24.23 -16.55
CA GLN A 193 2.54 -25.04 -15.32
C GLN A 193 1.18 -25.74 -15.20
N ILE A 194 0.11 -25.20 -15.78
CA ILE A 194 -1.19 -25.90 -15.85
C ILE A 194 -1.07 -27.17 -16.68
N GLU A 195 -0.36 -27.10 -17.81
CA GLU A 195 -0.20 -28.24 -18.71
C GLU A 195 0.69 -29.33 -18.12
N VAL A 196 1.67 -28.96 -17.29
CA VAL A 196 2.63 -29.88 -16.69
C VAL A 196 2.13 -30.47 -15.36
N ASP A 197 1.63 -29.62 -14.45
CA ASP A 197 1.30 -29.99 -13.06
C ASP A 197 -0.21 -29.99 -12.76
N GLY A 198 -1.05 -29.54 -13.71
CA GLY A 198 -2.51 -29.47 -13.53
C GLY A 198 -2.98 -28.40 -12.53
N SER A 199 -2.08 -27.53 -12.03
CA SER A 199 -2.39 -26.57 -10.97
C SER A 199 -2.87 -25.22 -11.54
N ALA A 200 -4.18 -25.10 -11.77
CA ALA A 200 -4.77 -23.89 -12.35
C ALA A 200 -4.89 -22.69 -11.39
N MET A 201 -4.80 -22.92 -10.07
CA MET A 201 -5.11 -21.91 -9.06
C MET A 201 -4.20 -20.67 -9.10
N PRO A 202 -2.86 -20.80 -9.21
CA PRO A 202 -1.97 -19.65 -9.30
C PRO A 202 -2.28 -18.77 -10.52
N PHE A 203 -2.47 -19.38 -11.69
CA PHE A 203 -2.85 -18.67 -12.91
C PHE A 203 -4.17 -17.90 -12.75
N ILE A 204 -5.21 -18.54 -12.24
CA ILE A 204 -6.53 -17.90 -12.03
C ILE A 204 -6.40 -16.72 -11.06
N ALA A 205 -5.71 -16.92 -9.94
CA ALA A 205 -5.52 -15.88 -8.94
C ALA A 205 -4.81 -14.65 -9.52
N GLN A 206 -3.79 -14.84 -10.36
CA GLN A 206 -3.09 -13.73 -11.00
C GLN A 206 -3.95 -13.02 -12.05
N VAL A 207 -4.67 -13.75 -12.90
CA VAL A 207 -5.59 -13.13 -13.87
C VAL A 207 -6.66 -12.29 -13.16
N VAL A 208 -7.23 -12.81 -12.07
CA VAL A 208 -8.20 -12.08 -11.23
C VAL A 208 -7.55 -10.86 -10.60
N SER A 209 -6.33 -10.99 -10.05
CA SER A 209 -5.60 -9.88 -9.45
C SER A 209 -5.38 -8.73 -10.44
N LEU A 210 -4.86 -9.02 -11.63
CA LEU A 210 -4.57 -8.03 -12.67
C LEU A 210 -5.86 -7.38 -13.18
N GLY A 211 -6.92 -8.16 -13.39
CA GLY A 211 -8.24 -7.63 -13.77
C GLY A 211 -8.84 -6.69 -12.72
N LEU A 212 -8.72 -7.05 -11.43
CA LEU A 212 -9.17 -6.19 -10.33
C LEU A 212 -8.33 -4.93 -10.16
N LEU A 213 -7.02 -4.98 -10.46
CA LEU A 213 -6.16 -3.80 -10.46
C LEU A 213 -6.62 -2.79 -11.53
N LEU A 214 -6.88 -3.27 -12.75
CA LEU A 214 -7.41 -2.44 -13.84
C LEU A 214 -8.78 -1.86 -13.47
N ALA A 215 -9.67 -2.65 -12.88
CA ALA A 215 -10.96 -2.19 -12.41
C ALA A 215 -10.82 -1.12 -11.32
N ALA A 216 -9.92 -1.32 -10.34
CA ALA A 216 -9.66 -0.36 -9.26
C ALA A 216 -9.19 0.99 -9.83
N VAL A 217 -8.22 0.99 -10.74
CA VAL A 217 -7.70 2.20 -11.39
C VAL A 217 -8.75 2.85 -12.29
N GLY A 218 -9.52 2.07 -13.04
CA GLY A 218 -10.61 2.56 -13.87
C GLY A 218 -11.68 3.29 -13.05
N VAL A 219 -12.12 2.69 -11.94
CA VAL A 219 -13.09 3.33 -11.04
C VAL A 219 -12.48 4.54 -10.33
N TRP A 220 -11.23 4.46 -9.90
CA TRP A 220 -10.53 5.59 -9.31
C TRP A 220 -10.40 6.78 -10.27
N SER A 221 -10.20 6.51 -11.56
CA SER A 221 -10.09 7.52 -12.62
C SER A 221 -11.45 8.04 -13.12
N LEU A 222 -12.57 7.42 -12.71
CA LEU A 222 -13.91 7.78 -13.16
C LEU A 222 -14.31 9.25 -12.91
N PRO A 223 -13.94 9.90 -11.77
CA PRO A 223 -14.19 11.32 -11.57
C PRO A 223 -13.49 12.22 -12.60
N ILE A 224 -12.30 11.83 -13.07
CA ILE A 224 -11.59 12.56 -14.14
C ILE A 224 -12.36 12.43 -15.45
N ILE A 225 -12.76 11.22 -15.81
CA ILE A 225 -13.45 10.92 -17.08
C ILE A 225 -14.82 11.62 -17.12
N THR A 226 -15.56 11.57 -16.01
CA THR A 226 -16.90 12.17 -15.88
C THR A 226 -16.86 13.66 -15.56
N LYS A 227 -15.66 14.26 -15.40
CA LYS A 227 -15.47 15.65 -14.95
C LYS A 227 -16.25 15.97 -13.67
N SER A 228 -16.34 15.01 -12.77
CA SER A 228 -17.04 15.12 -11.49
C SER A 228 -16.07 15.21 -10.33
N LYS A 229 -16.55 15.70 -9.18
CA LYS A 229 -15.72 15.74 -7.97
C LYS A 229 -15.57 14.33 -7.41
N PRO A 230 -14.36 13.91 -7.01
CA PRO A 230 -14.19 12.58 -6.43
C PRO A 230 -14.93 12.51 -5.10
N VAL A 231 -15.80 11.52 -4.99
CA VAL A 231 -16.61 11.26 -3.79
C VAL A 231 -16.08 10.05 -3.04
N MET A 232 -16.26 10.03 -1.72
CA MET A 232 -15.74 8.96 -0.87
C MET A 232 -16.21 7.58 -1.30
N GLY A 233 -17.47 7.42 -1.73
CA GLY A 233 -18.01 6.13 -2.16
C GLY A 233 -17.24 5.49 -3.32
N VAL A 234 -16.85 6.28 -4.33
CA VAL A 234 -16.06 5.82 -5.47
C VAL A 234 -14.66 5.42 -5.01
N MET A 235 -14.04 6.21 -4.13
CA MET A 235 -12.71 5.91 -3.60
C MET A 235 -12.71 4.64 -2.75
N THR A 236 -13.70 4.46 -1.89
CA THR A 236 -13.82 3.26 -1.05
C THR A 236 -14.05 2.02 -1.89
N PHE A 237 -14.86 2.11 -2.96
CA PHE A 237 -15.07 0.98 -3.87
C PHE A 237 -13.78 0.62 -4.62
N ALA A 238 -13.06 1.61 -5.16
CA ALA A 238 -11.76 1.40 -5.77
C ALA A 238 -10.75 0.77 -4.79
N LEU A 239 -10.75 1.21 -3.52
CA LEU A 239 -9.88 0.64 -2.48
C LEU A 239 -10.19 -0.81 -2.19
N VAL A 240 -11.48 -1.18 -2.15
CA VAL A 240 -11.90 -2.57 -1.96
C VAL A 240 -11.41 -3.43 -3.14
N LEU A 241 -11.58 -2.96 -4.38
CA LEU A 241 -11.06 -3.65 -5.56
C LEU A 241 -9.53 -3.81 -5.51
N SER A 242 -8.81 -2.74 -5.16
CA SER A 242 -7.36 -2.78 -5.01
C SER A 242 -6.90 -3.73 -3.90
N GLY A 243 -7.63 -3.80 -2.78
CA GLY A 243 -7.37 -4.72 -1.69
C GLY A 243 -7.55 -6.18 -2.10
N PHE A 244 -8.66 -6.50 -2.79
CA PHE A 244 -8.87 -7.84 -3.33
C PHE A 244 -7.84 -8.19 -4.41
N SER A 245 -7.50 -7.27 -5.31
CA SER A 245 -6.43 -7.44 -6.28
C SER A 245 -5.12 -7.85 -5.60
N SER A 246 -4.73 -7.13 -4.54
CA SER A 246 -3.51 -7.39 -3.78
C SER A 246 -3.55 -8.71 -3.02
N TYR A 247 -4.73 -9.09 -2.50
CA TYR A 247 -4.93 -10.38 -1.84
C TYR A 247 -4.79 -11.55 -2.81
N PHE A 248 -5.47 -11.49 -3.96
CA PHE A 248 -5.38 -12.53 -5.00
C PHE A 248 -3.96 -12.64 -5.58
N ALA A 249 -3.24 -11.51 -5.69
CA ALA A 249 -1.83 -11.54 -6.06
C ALA A 249 -1.02 -12.39 -5.08
N GLY A 250 -1.23 -12.21 -3.78
CA GLY A 250 -0.54 -12.98 -2.74
C GLY A 250 -0.92 -14.47 -2.70
N VAL A 251 -2.17 -14.81 -3.06
CA VAL A 251 -2.64 -16.20 -3.16
C VAL A 251 -2.09 -16.91 -4.41
N GLY A 252 -1.78 -16.16 -5.46
CA GLY A 252 -1.24 -16.69 -6.71
C GLY A 252 0.23 -17.07 -6.67
N TYR A 253 0.82 -17.19 -5.47
CA TYR A 253 2.17 -17.69 -5.21
C TYR A 253 2.12 -19.05 -4.49
#